data_AF-W4VQ42-F1
#
_entry.id   AF-W4VQ42-F1
#
_cell.length_a   1.000
_cell.length_b   1.000
_cell.length_c   1.000
_cell.angle_alpha   90.00
_cell.angle_beta   90.00
_cell.angle_gamma   90.00
#
_symmetry.space_group_name_H-M   'P 1'
#
loop_
_entity.id
_entity.type
_entity.pdbx_description
1 polymer ?
#
loop_
_entity_poly.entity_id
_entity_poly.type
_entity_poly.pdbx_seq_one_letter_code
_entity_poly.pdbx_strand_id
1 'polypeptide(L)'
;MVNIHFIRQKEPKGLGHAIYCAKSFIGNEPFAVMLGDDIVENDKPCLQQMTEMYEQYKTTILGVQEIPLEDVSKYGVVDGKQIEDKVYKVNGLVEKPSVEEAPSNIAILGRYVITPQLFLIF
;
A
#
# COMPACT_ATOMS: atom_id res chain seq x y z
N MET A 1 19.81 -13.80 -10.49
CA MET A 1 19.52 -13.04 -11.73
C MET A 1 18.06 -12.64 -11.67
N VAL A 2 17.72 -11.39 -11.95
CA VAL A 2 16.33 -10.87 -11.86
C VAL A 2 15.80 -10.66 -13.28
N ASN A 3 14.55 -11.04 -13.51
CA ASN A 3 13.84 -10.75 -14.76
C ASN A 3 13.16 -9.38 -14.64
N ILE A 4 13.40 -8.49 -15.59
CA ILE A 4 12.84 -7.15 -15.61
C ILE A 4 11.97 -7.01 -16.84
N HIS A 5 10.70 -6.67 -16.63
CA HIS A 5 9.72 -6.43 -17.67
C HIS A 5 9.22 -4.98 -17.59
N PHE A 6 8.92 -4.39 -18.74
CA PHE A 6 8.48 -3.00 -18.83
C PHE A 6 7.16 -2.91 -19.57
N ILE A 7 6.31 -2.01 -19.11
CA ILE A 7 5.09 -1.59 -19.81
C ILE A 7 4.96 -0.08 -19.76
N ARG A 8 4.39 0.46 -20.83
CA ARG A 8 4.15 1.89 -20.95
C ARG A 8 2.73 2.23 -20.49
N GLN A 9 2.63 3.09 -19.48
CA GLN A 9 1.41 3.84 -19.22
C GLN A 9 1.28 4.92 -20.31
N LYS A 10 0.33 4.77 -21.24
CA LYS A 10 0.22 5.67 -22.41
C LYS A 10 -0.19 7.09 -22.05
N GLU A 11 -1.01 7.24 -21.02
CA GLU A 11 -1.54 8.51 -20.50
C GLU A 11 -1.40 8.53 -18.97
N PRO A 12 -1.03 9.67 -18.36
CA PRO A 12 -0.76 9.77 -16.91
C PRO A 12 -2.07 9.81 -16.09
N LYS A 13 -2.80 8.69 -16.07
CA LYS A 13 -4.10 8.55 -15.35
C LYS A 13 -3.96 8.13 -13.89
N GLY A 14 -2.81 8.42 -13.27
CA GLY A 14 -2.54 8.11 -11.87
C GLY A 14 -2.14 6.65 -11.58
N LEU A 15 -1.93 6.37 -10.28
CA LEU A 15 -1.38 5.11 -9.77
C LEU A 15 -2.26 3.90 -10.10
N GLY A 16 -3.57 4.01 -9.90
CA GLY A 16 -4.50 2.90 -10.18
C GLY A 16 -4.42 2.42 -11.64
N HIS A 17 -4.37 3.35 -12.59
CA HIS A 17 -4.19 3.02 -14.01
C HIS A 17 -2.81 2.42 -14.30
N ALA A 18 -1.75 2.87 -13.61
CA ALA A 18 -0.41 2.30 -13.76
C ALA A 18 -0.37 0.84 -13.29
N ILE A 19 -0.96 0.53 -12.14
CA ILE A 19 -1.12 -0.85 -11.63
C ILE A 19 -1.95 -1.69 -12.60
N TYR A 20 -3.06 -1.14 -13.10
CA TYR A 20 -3.93 -1.83 -14.07
C TYR A 20 -3.18 -2.19 -15.37
N CYS A 21 -2.32 -1.29 -15.87
CA CYS A 21 -1.49 -1.59 -17.04
C CYS A 21 -0.62 -2.84 -16.82
N ALA A 22 -0.12 -3.08 -15.60
CA ALA A 22 0.70 -4.24 -15.28
C ALA A 22 -0.07 -5.57 -15.18
N LYS A 23 -1.41 -5.57 -15.22
CA LYS A 23 -2.28 -6.76 -15.09
C LYS A 23 -1.86 -7.91 -16.00
N SER A 24 -1.43 -7.61 -17.23
CA SER A 24 -1.02 -8.64 -18.21
C SER A 24 0.22 -9.42 -17.80
N PHE A 25 1.10 -8.84 -16.97
CA PHE A 25 2.30 -9.51 -16.47
C PHE A 25 2.06 -10.26 -15.16
N ILE A 26 1.16 -9.74 -14.33
CA ILE A 26 0.89 -10.29 -13.00
C ILE A 26 -0.05 -11.50 -13.08
N GLY A 27 -1.03 -11.48 -13.98
CA GLY A 27 -2.03 -12.55 -14.06
C GLY A 27 -2.93 -12.59 -12.82
N ASN A 28 -3.11 -13.78 -12.23
CA ASN A 28 -3.98 -14.01 -11.08
C ASN A 28 -3.19 -14.41 -9.83
N GLU A 29 -2.07 -13.73 -9.58
CA GLU A 29 -1.19 -13.96 -8.43
C GLU A 29 -1.12 -12.71 -7.54
N PRO A 30 -0.88 -12.84 -6.23
CA PRO A 30 -0.60 -11.70 -5.37
C PRO A 30 0.70 -11.01 -5.80
N PHE A 31 0.74 -9.69 -5.68
CA PHE A 31 1.87 -8.90 -6.16
C PHE A 31 2.20 -7.73 -5.24
N ALA A 32 3.47 -7.33 -5.25
CA ALA A 32 3.93 -6.17 -4.52
C ALA A 32 3.89 -4.91 -5.39
N VAL A 33 3.55 -3.77 -4.78
CA VAL A 33 3.69 -2.44 -5.40
C VAL A 33 4.61 -1.60 -4.52
N MET A 34 5.59 -0.97 -5.17
CA MET A 34 6.57 -0.10 -4.52
C MET A 34 6.62 1.24 -5.27
N LEU A 35 6.32 2.32 -4.57
CA LEU A 35 6.50 3.67 -5.10
C LEU A 35 7.98 4.07 -4.97
N GLY A 36 8.58 4.51 -6.08
CA GLY A 36 10.02 4.72 -6.18
C GLY A 36 10.54 5.96 -5.45
N ASP A 37 9.64 6.84 -5.03
CA ASP A 37 9.89 8.04 -4.23
C ASP A 37 9.97 7.76 -2.72
N ASP A 38 9.39 6.66 -2.25
CA ASP A 38 9.49 6.22 -0.86
C ASP A 38 10.74 5.36 -0.64
N ILE A 39 11.68 5.85 0.16
CA ILE A 39 12.86 5.11 0.61
C ILE A 39 12.61 4.65 2.05
N VAL A 40 12.63 3.34 2.28
CA VAL A 40 12.41 2.74 3.60
C VAL A 40 13.64 1.94 4.00
N GLU A 41 14.28 2.36 5.08
CA GLU A 41 15.46 1.71 5.65
C GLU A 41 15.09 1.04 6.99
N ASN A 42 15.44 -0.23 7.13
CA ASN A 42 15.21 -1.03 8.33
C ASN A 42 16.09 -2.28 8.26
N ASP A 43 16.54 -2.81 9.40
CA ASP A 43 17.32 -4.05 9.50
C ASP A 43 16.63 -5.21 8.77
N LYS A 44 15.30 -5.29 8.92
CA LYS A 44 14.45 -6.20 8.15
C LYS A 44 13.75 -5.43 7.04
N PRO A 45 13.95 -5.77 5.74
CA PRO A 45 13.33 -5.06 4.64
C PRO A 45 11.81 -4.95 4.79
N CYS A 46 11.26 -3.75 4.57
CA CYS A 46 9.82 -3.48 4.72
C CYS A 46 8.97 -4.46 3.89
N LEU A 47 9.34 -4.70 2.64
CA LEU A 47 8.61 -5.64 1.78
C LEU A 47 8.63 -7.08 2.34
N GLN A 48 9.75 -7.52 2.93
CA GLN A 48 9.82 -8.84 3.56
C GLN A 48 8.86 -8.95 4.74
N GLN A 49 8.79 -7.93 5.61
CA GLN A 49 7.83 -7.89 6.72
C GLN A 49 6.38 -7.99 6.22
N MET A 50 6.06 -7.25 5.16
CA MET A 50 4.72 -7.26 4.56
C MET A 50 4.37 -8.60 3.91
N THR A 51 5.33 -9.26 3.25
CA THR A 51 5.11 -10.59 2.66
C THR A 51 4.84 -11.63 3.75
N GLU A 52 5.52 -11.57 4.89
CA GLU A 52 5.23 -12.46 6.02
C GLU A 52 3.83 -12.22 6.60
N MET A 53 3.38 -10.96 6.69
CA MET A 53 2.00 -10.66 7.07
C MET A 53 0.99 -11.18 6.05
N TYR A 54 1.30 -11.09 4.76
CA TYR A 54 0.48 -11.70 3.72
C TYR A 54 0.38 -13.22 3.89
N GLU A 55 1.48 -13.90 4.24
CA GLU A 55 1.48 -15.33 4.50
C GLU A 55 0.60 -15.73 5.69
N GLN A 56 0.49 -14.88 6.72
CA GLN A 56 -0.39 -15.11 7.87
C GLN A 56 -1.86 -14.80 7.55
N TYR A 57 -2.15 -13.64 6.96
CA TYR A 57 -3.51 -13.13 6.84
C TYR A 57 -4.18 -13.43 5.50
N LYS A 58 -3.40 -13.76 4.46
CA LYS A 58 -3.86 -14.08 3.10
C LYS A 58 -4.82 -13.02 2.52
N THR A 59 -4.55 -11.75 2.80
CA THR A 59 -5.31 -10.58 2.34
C THR A 59 -4.38 -9.46 1.91
N THR A 60 -4.90 -8.42 1.26
CA THR A 60 -4.13 -7.23 0.89
C THR A 60 -3.52 -6.58 2.13
N ILE A 61 -2.21 -6.31 2.08
CA ILE A 61 -1.44 -5.66 3.14
C ILE A 61 -1.01 -4.28 2.67
N LEU A 62 -1.30 -3.26 3.47
CA LEU A 62 -0.83 -1.89 3.26
C LEU A 62 0.32 -1.60 4.22
N GLY A 63 1.42 -1.07 3.69
CA GLY A 63 2.48 -0.52 4.54
C GLY A 63 1.97 0.76 5.19
N VAL A 64 2.20 0.91 6.48
CA VAL A 64 1.79 2.10 7.24
C VAL A 64 2.89 2.53 8.19
N GLN A 65 2.84 3.80 8.59
CA GLN A 65 3.66 4.34 9.66
C GLN A 65 2.84 5.29 10.52
N GLU A 66 3.19 5.37 11.80
CA GLU A 66 2.68 6.41 12.67
C GLU A 66 3.40 7.73 12.36
N ILE A 67 2.66 8.83 12.26
CA ILE A 67 3.19 10.17 12.00
C ILE A 67 2.72 11.17 13.06
N PRO A 68 3.38 12.34 13.18
CA PRO A 68 2.85 13.46 13.94
C PRO A 68 1.46 13.87 13.43
N LEU A 69 0.57 14.28 14.34
CA LEU A 69 -0.81 14.64 13.98
C LEU A 69 -0.87 15.84 13.04
N GLU A 70 0.05 16.79 13.15
CA GLU A 70 0.15 17.93 12.24
C GLU A 70 0.44 17.55 10.78
N ASP A 71 0.98 16.34 10.55
CA ASP A 71 1.38 15.87 9.22
C ASP A 71 0.29 15.08 8.50
N VAL A 72 -0.82 14.72 9.17
CA VAL A 72 -1.90 13.87 8.59
C VAL A 72 -2.49 14.43 7.30
N SER A 73 -2.54 15.76 7.16
CA SER A 73 -3.03 16.44 5.96
C SER A 73 -2.17 16.25 4.71
N LYS A 74 -0.99 15.64 4.84
CA LYS A 74 -0.08 15.36 3.73
C LYS A 74 -0.28 13.97 3.13
N TYR A 75 -0.97 13.06 3.83
CA TYR A 75 -1.01 11.63 3.52
C TYR A 75 -2.44 11.08 3.45
N GLY A 76 -2.59 9.91 2.83
CA GLY A 76 -3.74 9.05 3.09
C GLY A 76 -3.62 8.41 4.47
N VAL A 77 -4.67 8.49 5.28
CA VAL A 77 -4.71 8.02 6.66
C VAL A 77 -5.67 6.84 6.77
N VAL A 78 -5.28 5.84 7.56
CA VAL A 78 -6.08 4.65 7.82
C VAL A 78 -7.13 4.92 8.89
N ASP A 79 -8.40 4.70 8.54
CA ASP A 79 -9.44 4.39 9.53
C ASP A 79 -9.39 2.88 9.78
N GLY A 80 -8.91 2.49 10.96
CA GLY A 80 -8.71 1.09 11.27
C GLY A 80 -8.66 0.82 12.75
N LYS A 81 -8.89 -0.45 13.09
CA LYS A 81 -8.79 -0.95 14.45
C LYS A 81 -7.49 -1.73 14.61
N GLN A 82 -6.69 -1.41 15.62
CA GLN A 82 -5.54 -2.22 15.98
C GLN A 82 -6.02 -3.61 16.44
N ILE A 83 -5.43 -4.66 15.87
CA ILE A 83 -5.77 -6.05 16.19
C ILE A 83 -4.60 -6.80 16.83
N GLU A 84 -3.36 -6.42 16.50
CA GLU A 84 -2.13 -6.96 17.09
C GLU A 84 -1.07 -5.85 17.17
N ASP A 85 0.10 -6.17 17.73
CA ASP A 85 1.23 -5.24 17.70
C ASP A 85 1.58 -4.88 16.25
N LYS A 86 1.52 -3.58 15.94
CA LYS A 86 1.78 -3.02 14.60
C LYS A 86 0.86 -3.53 13.48
N VAL A 87 -0.26 -4.19 13.80
CA VAL A 87 -1.25 -4.64 12.80
C VAL A 87 -2.59 -3.98 13.02
N TYR A 88 -3.08 -3.34 11.96
CA TYR A 88 -4.37 -2.65 11.92
C TYR A 88 -5.28 -3.31 10.89
N LYS A 89 -6.51 -3.62 11.30
CA LYS A 89 -7.59 -3.98 10.39
C LYS A 89 -8.20 -2.70 9.81
N VAL A 90 -8.07 -2.52 8.51
CA VAL A 90 -8.59 -1.36 7.78
C VAL A 90 -10.11 -1.44 7.64
N ASN A 91 -10.80 -0.35 8.02
CA ASN A 91 -12.22 -0.13 7.77
C ASN A 91 -12.43 0.87 6.63
N GLY A 92 -11.53 1.84 6.50
CA GLY A 92 -11.57 2.88 5.48
C GLY A 92 -10.22 3.59 5.33
N LEU A 93 -10.11 4.40 4.29
CA LEU A 93 -8.95 5.26 4.03
C LEU A 93 -9.47 6.67 3.75
N VAL A 94 -8.82 7.68 4.33
CA VAL A 94 -9.16 9.09 4.12
C VAL A 94 -7.95 9.80 3.53
N GLU A 95 -8.11 10.39 2.34
CA GLU A 95 -7.02 11.07 1.65
C GLU A 95 -6.88 12.50 2.17
N LYS A 96 -5.73 12.83 2.75
CA LYS A 96 -5.34 14.18 3.20
C LYS A 96 -6.39 14.85 4.09
N PRO A 97 -6.82 14.19 5.19
CA PRO A 97 -7.80 14.77 6.11
C PRO A 97 -7.23 16.03 6.78
N SER A 98 -8.13 16.91 7.23
CA SER A 98 -7.76 17.89 8.24
C SER A 98 -7.40 17.19 9.55
N VAL A 99 -6.63 17.84 10.44
CA VAL A 99 -6.26 17.26 11.74
C VAL A 99 -7.49 16.89 12.56
N GLU A 100 -8.57 17.67 12.45
CA GLU A 100 -9.83 17.48 13.18
C GLU A 100 -10.67 16.32 12.62
N GLU A 101 -10.53 16.01 11.34
CA GLU A 101 -11.27 14.95 10.65
C GLU A 101 -10.46 13.65 10.49
N ALA A 102 -9.19 13.65 10.90
CA ALA A 102 -8.30 12.51 10.76
C ALA A 102 -8.77 11.35 11.66
N PRO A 103 -9.06 10.16 11.09
CA PRO A 103 -9.53 9.02 11.88
C PRO A 103 -8.43 8.39 12.74
N SER A 104 -7.16 8.67 12.41
CA SER A 104 -5.98 8.25 13.15
C SER A 104 -4.76 9.11 12.74
N ASN A 105 -3.58 8.79 13.27
CA ASN A 105 -2.29 9.29 12.79
C ASN A 105 -1.48 8.19 12.05
N ILE A 106 -2.16 7.17 11.53
CA ILE A 106 -1.55 6.04 10.82
C ILE A 106 -1.59 6.34 9.31
N ALA A 107 -0.45 6.78 8.77
CA ALA A 107 -0.31 7.15 7.37
C ALA A 107 0.04 5.96 6.49
N ILE A 108 -0.52 5.93 5.28
CA ILE A 108 -0.23 4.94 4.24
C ILE A 108 1.15 5.23 3.63
N LEU A 109 1.97 4.19 3.52
CA LEU A 109 3.22 4.20 2.76
C LEU A 109 3.00 3.73 1.32
N GLY A 110 3.91 4.11 0.43
CA GLY A 110 4.01 3.63 -0.95
C GLY A 110 4.51 2.19 -1.06
N ARG A 111 4.02 1.30 -0.20
CA ARG A 111 4.34 -0.14 -0.18
C ARG A 111 3.05 -0.92 0.02
N TYR A 112 2.80 -1.89 -0.86
CA TYR A 112 1.58 -2.68 -0.85
C TYR A 112 1.91 -4.13 -1.23
N VAL A 113 1.20 -5.09 -0.62
CA VAL A 113 1.08 -6.47 -1.12
C VAL A 113 -0.39 -6.69 -1.42
N ILE A 114 -0.74 -6.89 -2.68
CA ILE A 114 -2.12 -6.81 -3.16
C ILE A 114 -2.57 -8.14 -3.72
N THR A 115 -3.81 -8.53 -3.40
CA THR A 115 -4.46 -9.71 -3.96
C THR A 115 -5.02 -9.42 -5.37
N PRO A 116 -5.02 -10.39 -6.30
CA PRO A 116 -5.39 -10.16 -7.70
C PRO A 116 -6.85 -9.69 -7.91
N GLN A 117 -7.72 -9.86 -6.92
CA GLN A 117 -9.09 -9.33 -6.87
C GLN A 117 -9.15 -7.82 -7.12
N LEU A 118 -8.07 -7.07 -6.87
CA LEU A 118 -7.96 -5.67 -7.25
C LEU A 118 -8.30 -5.45 -8.74
N PHE A 119 -7.94 -6.38 -9.63
CA PHE A 119 -8.20 -6.23 -11.05
C PHE A 119 -9.65 -6.44 -11.49
N LEU A 120 -10.55 -6.78 -10.55
CA LEU A 120 -11.98 -6.97 -10.78
C LEU A 120 -12.80 -5.70 -10.48
N ILE A 121 -12.20 -4.71 -9.81
CA ILE A 121 -12.87 -3.45 -9.43
C ILE A 121 -12.54 -2.28 -10.38
N PHE A 122 -11.79 -2.54 -11.45
CA PHE A 122 -11.49 -1.59 -12.53
C PHE A 122 -12.39 -1.78 -13.74
#